data_AF-A0A6C2UA14-F1
#
_entry.id   AF-A0A6C2UA14-F1
#
_cell.length_a   1.000
_cell.length_b   1.000
_cell.length_c   1.000
_cell.angle_alpha   90.00
_cell.angle_beta   90.00
_cell.angle_gamma   90.00
#
_symmetry.space_group_name_H-M   'P 1'
#
loop_
_entity.id
_entity.type
_entity.pdbx_description
1 polymer ?
#
loop_
_entity_poly.entity_id
_entity_poly.type
_entity_poly.pdbx_seq_one_letter_code
_entity_poly.pdbx_strand_id
1 'polypeptide(L)'
;MNVFTSEAIAGKKVIKTFGLVRGNTIRARHIGHDIVAGLKNLVGGEISEYTKLMAQSREQALDRMIDEADRLGCKRRLKSAPGGGAV
;
A
#
# COMPACT_ATOMS: atom_id res chain seq x y z
N MET A 1 6.72 8.34 -1.84
CA MET A 1 7.46 7.18 -1.29
C MET A 1 7.28 6.08 -2.31
N ASN A 2 8.35 5.47 -2.81
CA ASN A 2 8.21 4.45 -3.85
C ASN A 2 8.12 3.07 -3.18
N VAL A 3 7.16 2.27 -3.61
CA VAL A 3 6.91 0.91 -3.11
C VAL A 3 7.16 -0.06 -4.25
N PHE A 4 7.91 -1.12 -3.98
CA PHE A 4 8.25 -2.16 -4.93
C PHE A 4 7.86 -3.51 -4.34
N THR A 5 7.43 -4.44 -5.19
CA THR A 5 7.20 -5.84 -4.80
C THR A 5 8.49 -6.67 -4.85
N SER A 6 9.54 -6.16 -5.50
CA SER A 6 10.84 -6.80 -5.59
C SER A 6 11.69 -6.55 -4.34
N GLU A 7 12.56 -7.52 -4.03
CA GLU A 7 13.50 -7.42 -2.90
C GLU A 7 14.65 -6.43 -3.15
N ALA A 8 14.94 -6.15 -4.43
CA ALA A 8 16.01 -5.25 -4.85
C ALA A 8 15.52 -4.24 -5.90
N ILE A 9 16.18 -3.08 -5.96
CA ILE A 9 15.94 -2.02 -6.94
C ILE A 9 17.21 -1.87 -7.77
N ALA A 10 17.11 -1.96 -9.09
CA ALA A 10 18.24 -1.82 -10.00
C ALA A 10 18.98 -0.50 -9.76
N GLY A 11 20.31 -0.55 -9.68
CA GLY A 11 21.16 0.62 -9.42
C GLY A 11 21.06 1.17 -7.99
N LYS A 12 20.47 0.44 -7.03
CA LYS A 12 20.43 0.84 -5.62
C LYS A 12 20.90 -0.28 -4.70
N LYS A 13 21.77 0.08 -3.74
CA LYS A 13 22.22 -0.82 -2.68
C LYS A 13 21.40 -0.59 -1.40
N VAL A 14 20.89 -1.67 -0.81
CA VAL A 14 20.25 -1.62 0.52
C VAL A 14 21.33 -1.44 1.58
N ILE A 15 21.29 -0.32 2.31
CA ILE A 15 22.26 0.01 3.36
C ILE A 15 21.76 -0.34 4.77
N LYS A 16 20.44 -0.48 4.94
CA LYS A 16 19.80 -0.76 6.24
C LYS A 16 18.39 -1.30 6.05
N THR A 17 18.01 -2.28 6.85
CA THR A 17 16.64 -2.82 6.96
C THR A 17 16.04 -2.40 8.30
N PHE A 18 14.80 -1.90 8.29
CA PHE A 18 14.13 -1.32 9.47
C PHE A 18 13.09 -2.24 10.13
N GLY A 19 12.95 -3.48 9.62
CA GLY A 19 11.96 -4.45 10.08
C GLY A 19 10.72 -4.52 9.17
N LEU A 20 9.72 -5.29 9.61
CA LEU A 20 8.47 -5.50 8.88
C LEU A 20 7.52 -4.31 9.08
N VAL A 21 6.85 -3.89 8.01
CA VAL A 21 5.74 -2.92 8.02
C VAL A 21 4.47 -3.58 7.49
N ARG A 22 3.31 -3.12 7.95
CA ARG A 22 2.00 -3.67 7.60
C ARG A 22 0.97 -2.56 7.43
N GLY A 23 0.04 -2.76 6.51
CA GLY A 23 -1.03 -1.82 6.22
C GLY A 23 -2.35 -2.54 6.01
N ASN A 24 -2.99 -2.96 7.09
CA ASN A 24 -4.28 -3.65 6.98
C ASN A 24 -5.43 -2.63 6.95
N THR A 25 -6.48 -2.91 6.18
CA THR A 25 -7.74 -2.15 6.20
C THR A 25 -8.95 -3.09 6.23
N ILE A 26 -10.04 -2.64 6.86
CA ILE A 26 -11.32 -3.35 6.90
C ILE A 26 -12.41 -2.35 6.52
N ARG A 27 -13.03 -2.57 5.36
CA ARG A 27 -14.16 -1.77 4.84
C ARG A 27 -15.32 -2.73 4.62
N ALA A 28 -16.27 -2.79 5.55
CA ALA A 28 -17.30 -3.85 5.48
C ALA A 28 -18.72 -3.48 5.94
N ARG A 29 -18.93 -2.50 6.83
CA ARG A 29 -20.25 -2.43 7.49
C ARG A 29 -21.39 -1.81 6.68
N HIS A 30 -21.15 -0.76 5.90
CA HIS A 30 -22.23 -0.07 5.18
C HIS A 30 -22.25 -0.38 3.68
N ILE A 31 -21.08 -0.45 3.05
CA ILE A 31 -21.00 -0.54 1.59
C ILE A 31 -21.26 -1.96 1.07
N GLY A 32 -21.01 -2.99 1.88
CA GLY A 32 -21.30 -4.37 1.51
C GLY A 32 -22.79 -4.64 1.34
N HIS A 33 -23.65 -3.99 2.14
CA HIS A 33 -25.10 -4.13 2.03
C HIS A 33 -25.62 -3.55 0.72
N ASP A 34 -25.18 -2.33 0.37
CA ASP A 34 -25.62 -1.62 -0.83
C ASP A 34 -25.14 -2.30 -2.12
N ILE A 35 -23.91 -2.83 -2.11
CA ILE A 35 -23.37 -3.62 -3.22
C ILE A 35 -24.16 -4.91 -3.40
N VAL A 36 -24.41 -5.67 -2.33
CA VAL A 36 -25.19 -6.91 -2.40
C VAL A 36 -26.63 -6.66 -2.85
N ALA A 37 -27.25 -5.54 -2.43
CA ALA A 37 -28.57 -5.14 -2.88
C ALA A 37 -28.60 -4.79 -4.38
N GLY A 38 -27.61 -4.05 -4.89
CA GLY A 38 -27.49 -3.71 -6.31
C GLY A 38 -27.14 -4.90 -7.22
N LEU A 39 -26.36 -5.86 -6.70
CA LEU A 39 -25.93 -7.05 -7.43
C LEU A 39 -27.03 -8.06 -7.72
N LYS A 40 -28.09 -8.09 -6.89
CA LYS A 40 -29.26 -8.93 -7.15
C LYS A 40 -29.91 -8.65 -8.52
N ASN A 41 -29.65 -7.47 -9.09
CA ASN A 41 -30.17 -7.05 -10.40
C ASN A 41 -29.15 -7.18 -11.55
N LEU A 42 -27.86 -7.45 -11.28
CA LEU A 42 -26.79 -7.42 -12.27
C LEU A 42 -26.25 -8.84 -12.55
N VAL A 43 -26.88 -9.54 -13.49
CA VAL A 43 -26.49 -10.88 -13.93
C VAL A 43 -25.25 -10.80 -14.82
N GLY A 44 -24.07 -11.11 -14.27
CA GLY A 44 -22.92 -11.62 -15.04
C GLY A 44 -21.79 -10.66 -15.45
N GLY A 45 -21.63 -9.49 -14.82
CA GLY A 45 -20.56 -8.52 -15.11
C GLY A 45 -19.61 -8.22 -13.94
N GLU A 46 -18.54 -7.44 -14.21
CA GLU A 46 -17.68 -6.87 -13.16
C GLU A 46 -18.48 -5.92 -12.27
N ILE A 47 -18.33 -6.09 -10.96
CA ILE A 47 -19.05 -5.31 -9.95
C ILE A 47 -18.28 -4.00 -9.75
N SER A 48 -18.57 -3.00 -10.58
CA SER A 48 -17.84 -1.72 -10.59
C SER A 48 -17.67 -1.11 -9.19
N GLU A 49 -18.71 -1.14 -8.36
CA GLU A 49 -18.63 -0.64 -6.98
C GLU A 49 -17.74 -1.48 -6.07
N TYR A 50 -17.70 -2.81 -6.22
CA TYR A 50 -16.79 -3.67 -5.48
C TYR A 50 -15.34 -3.47 -5.94
N THR A 51 -15.11 -3.35 -7.24
CA THR A 51 -13.78 -3.01 -7.79
C THR A 51 -13.30 -1.68 -7.22
N LYS A 52 -14.15 -0.65 -7.21
CA LYS A 52 -13.86 0.66 -6.62
C LYS A 52 -13.54 0.57 -5.14
N LEU A 53 -14.28 -0.24 -4.38
CA LEU A 53 -13.96 -0.50 -2.97
C LEU A 53 -12.63 -1.21 -2.77
N MET A 54 -12.32 -2.19 -3.60
CA MET A 54 -11.03 -2.90 -3.52
C MET A 54 -9.88 -1.96 -3.84
N ALA A 55 -10.03 -1.08 -4.84
CA ALA A 55 -9.06 -0.05 -5.15
C ALA A 55 -8.85 0.92 -3.97
N GLN A 56 -9.93 1.46 -3.40
CA GLN A 56 -9.85 2.37 -2.24
C GLN A 56 -9.25 1.69 -1.01
N SER A 57 -9.60 0.43 -0.77
CA SER A 57 -9.05 -0.36 0.33
C SER A 57 -7.55 -0.56 0.16
N ARG A 58 -7.09 -0.81 -1.08
CA ARG A 58 -5.67 -0.96 -1.41
C ARG A 58 -4.89 0.32 -1.18
N GLU A 59 -5.41 1.47 -1.63
CA GLU A 59 -4.77 2.77 -1.37
C GLU A 59 -4.63 3.03 0.13
N GLN A 60 -5.71 2.82 0.90
CA GLN A 60 -5.66 2.99 2.35
C GLN A 60 -4.68 2.03 3.06
N ALA A 61 -4.57 0.80 2.56
CA ALA A 61 -3.60 -0.17 3.05
C ALA A 61 -2.16 0.32 2.80
N LEU A 62 -1.88 0.82 1.59
CA LEU A 62 -0.57 1.36 1.22
C LEU A 62 -0.22 2.59 2.07
N ASP A 63 -1.15 3.52 2.27
CA ASP A 63 -0.94 4.70 3.11
C ASP A 63 -0.53 4.32 4.53
N ARG A 64 -1.26 3.36 5.15
CA ARG A 64 -0.94 2.87 6.51
C ARG A 64 0.43 2.21 6.58
N MET A 65 0.78 1.43 5.56
CA MET A 65 2.10 0.79 5.48
C MET A 65 3.22 1.83 5.36
N ILE A 66 3.01 2.89 4.57
CA ILE A 66 3.97 3.99 4.41
C ILE A 66 4.11 4.78 5.72
N ASP A 67 3.01 5.05 6.41
CA ASP A 67 3.03 5.73 7.71
C ASP A 67 3.81 4.92 8.76
N GLU A 68 3.66 3.59 8.80
CA GLU A 68 4.45 2.73 9.69
C GLU A 68 5.95 2.76 9.31
N ALA A 69 6.27 2.72 8.02
CA ALA A 69 7.66 2.87 7.55
C ALA A 69 8.27 4.22 7.94
N ASP A 70 7.49 5.30 7.88
CA ASP A 70 7.91 6.64 8.29
C ASP A 70 8.16 6.71 9.81
N ARG A 71 7.35 6.03 10.63
CA ARG A 71 7.57 5.90 12.09
C ARG A 71 8.85 5.15 12.43
N LEU A 72 9.20 4.13 11.65
CA LEU A 72 10.47 3.41 11.78
C LEU A 72 11.68 4.22 11.28
N GLY A 73 11.45 5.39 10.68
CA GLY A 73 12.49 6.30 10.26
C GLY A 73 13.06 6.01 8.87
N CYS A 74 12.41 5.17 8.06
CA CYS A 74 12.85 4.81 6.70
C CYS A 74 13.09 6.04 5.82
N LYS A 75 12.23 7.06 5.92
CA LYS A 75 12.33 8.30 5.11
C LYS A 75 13.29 9.33 5.68
N ARG A 76 13.36 9.46 7.01
CA ARG A 76 14.17 10.49 7.68
C ARG A 76 15.67 10.22 7.59
N ARG A 77 16.07 8.93 7.58
CA ARG A 77 17.48 8.53 7.56
C ARG A 77 18.13 8.61 6.17
N LEU A 78 17.35 8.61 5.08
CA LEU A 78 17.90 8.74 3.73
C LEU A 78 18.48 10.14 3.46
N LYS A 79 18.01 11.18 4.15
CA LYS A 79 18.54 12.55 4.01
C LYS A 79 19.84 12.80 4.79
N SER A 80 20.25 11.87 5.65
CA SER A 80 21.40 12.02 6.55
C SER A 80 22.58 11.12 6.21
N ALA A 81 22.60 10.47 5.05
CA ALA A 81 23.79 9.75 4.60
C ALA A 81 24.83 10.77 4.11
N PRO A 82 25.99 10.93 4.78
CA PRO A 82 27.08 11.74 4.25
C PRO A 82 27.64 11.05 3.00
N GLY A 83 28.21 11.84 2.10
CA GLY A 83 28.71 11.39 0.80
C GLY A 83 29.53 10.10 0.86
N GLY A 84 29.35 9.28 -0.17
CA GLY A 84 30.14 8.10 -0.44
C GLY A 84 29.71 7.57 -1.79
N GLY A 85 30.43 7.98 -2.83
CA GLY A 85 30.20 7.52 -4.19
C GLY A 85 30.38 6.01 -4.31
N ALA A 86 29.60 5.42 -5.19
CA ALA A 86 30.00 4.28 -6.01
C ALA A 86 28.94 4.18 -7.11
N VAL A 87 29.42 4.31 -8.35
CA VAL A 87 28.95 3.65 -9.57
C VAL A 87 27.78 2.68 -9.43
#